data_AF-A0A836RTK6-F1
#
_entry.id   AF-A0A836RTK6-F1
#
_cell.length_a   1.000
_cell.length_b   1.000
_cell.length_c   1.000
_cell.angle_alpha   90.00
_cell.angle_beta   90.00
_cell.angle_gamma   90.00
#
_symmetry.space_group_name_H-M   'P 1'
#
loop_
_entity.id
_entity.type
_entity.pdbx_description
1 polymer ?
#
loop_
_entity_poly.entity_id
_entity_poly.type
_entity_poly.pdbx_seq_one_letter_code
_entity_poly.pdbx_strand_id
1 'polypeptide(L)' 'MAHRSQTSTILPSPEELATREETVKVTISLSKSSVEFFKQIAKNHKTPYQKMIRRLLDEYVRRHQGS' A
#
# COMPACT_ATOMS: atom_id res chain seq x y z
N MET A 1 -41.42 19.40 4.44
CA MET A 1 -40.27 20.31 4.60
C MET A 1 -39.07 19.48 5.02
N ALA A 2 -37.94 19.70 4.36
CA ALA A 2 -36.75 18.86 4.43
C ALA A 2 -35.94 19.10 5.71
N HIS A 3 -35.47 18.02 6.32
CA HIS A 3 -34.15 18.06 6.95
C HIS A 3 -33.46 16.70 6.84
N ARG A 4 -32.73 16.54 5.73
CA ARG A 4 -31.68 15.54 5.56
C ARG A 4 -30.39 16.18 6.04
N SER A 5 -29.96 15.80 7.22
CA SER A 5 -28.60 15.98 7.75
C SER A 5 -28.37 14.71 8.58
N GLN A 6 -27.31 13.93 8.44
CA GLN A 6 -25.92 14.36 8.39
C GLN A 6 -25.10 13.33 7.60
N THR A 7 -24.20 13.82 6.75
CA THR A 7 -23.07 13.06 6.23
C THR A 7 -22.25 12.52 7.40
N SER A 8 -22.21 11.19 7.53
CA SER A 8 -21.29 10.49 8.42
C SER A 8 -19.88 10.64 7.87
N THR A 9 -19.23 11.75 8.18
CA THR A 9 -17.77 11.85 8.10
C THR A 9 -17.22 11.57 9.48
N ILE A 10 -17.32 10.32 9.91
CA ILE A 10 -16.62 9.86 11.11
C ILE A 10 -15.15 9.77 10.70
N LEU A 11 -14.34 10.72 11.16
CA LEU A 11 -12.90 10.57 11.12
C LEU A 11 -12.52 9.57 12.22
N PRO A 12 -11.75 8.52 11.90
CA PRO A 12 -11.27 7.57 12.90
C PRO A 12 -10.46 8.28 13.98
N SER A 13 -10.45 7.74 15.19
CA SER A 13 -9.69 8.32 16.30
C SER A 13 -8.18 8.34 15.97
N PRO A 14 -7.38 9.20 16.61
CA PRO A 14 -5.92 9.19 16.44
C PRO A 14 -5.29 7.80 16.68
N GLU A 15 -5.85 7.02 17.60
CA GLU A 15 -5.44 5.65 17.90
C GLU A 15 -5.76 4.69 16.74
N GLU A 16 -6.95 4.79 16.17
CA GLU A 16 -7.37 4.01 14.99
C GLU A 16 -6.55 4.39 13.74
N LEU A 17 -6.19 5.67 13.59
CA LEU A 17 -5.29 6.15 12.55
C LEU A 17 -3.85 5.69 12.74
N ALA A 18 -3.42 5.49 13.99
CA ALA A 18 -2.07 5.04 14.33
C ALA A 18 -1.88 3.52 14.21
N THR A 19 -2.94 2.77 13.87
CA THR A 19 -2.89 1.32 13.66
C THR A 19 -1.82 0.97 12.63
N ARG A 20 -0.77 0.27 13.05
CA ARG A 20 0.33 -0.14 12.17
C ARG A 20 -0.03 -1.45 11.49
N GLU A 21 0.15 -1.50 10.17
CA GLU A 21 0.11 -2.76 9.43
C GLU A 21 1.19 -3.71 9.95
N GLU A 22 0.82 -4.95 10.24
CA GLU A 22 1.75 -5.99 10.64
C GLU A 22 2.59 -6.43 9.43
N THR A 23 3.92 -6.29 9.52
CA THR A 23 4.82 -6.63 8.42
C THR A 23 5.81 -7.72 8.81
N VAL A 24 5.89 -8.78 8.01
CA VAL A 24 6.90 -9.84 8.15
C VAL A 24 8.12 -9.53 7.29
N LYS A 25 9.32 -9.55 7.89
CA LYS A 25 10.58 -9.36 7.16
C LYS A 25 11.02 -10.69 6.54
N VAL A 26 11.23 -10.70 5.23
CA VAL A 26 11.73 -11.84 4.47
C VAL A 26 12.94 -11.43 3.64
N THR A 27 13.82 -12.39 3.34
CA THR A 27 14.93 -12.23 2.38
C THR A 27 14.59 -13.03 1.12
N ILE A 28 14.50 -12.35 -0.02
CA ILE A 28 14.23 -12.96 -1.32
C ILE A 28 15.21 -12.43 -2.35
N SER A 29 15.62 -13.28 -3.30
CA SER A 29 16.42 -12.85 -4.45
C SER A 29 15.50 -12.44 -5.61
N LEU A 30 15.77 -11.28 -6.20
CA LEU A 30 15.06 -10.77 -7.38
C LEU A 30 16.03 -10.65 -8.55
N SER A 31 15.49 -10.70 -9.77
CA SER A 31 16.31 -10.46 -10.97
C SER A 31 16.85 -9.03 -10.98
N LYS A 32 18.05 -8.85 -11.56
CA LYS A 32 18.68 -7.52 -11.71
C LYS A 32 17.78 -6.56 -12.49
N SER A 33 17.18 -7.03 -13.58
CA SER A 33 16.30 -6.23 -14.44
C SER A 33 15.04 -5.76 -13.70
N SER A 34 14.41 -6.62 -12.89
CA SER A 34 13.27 -6.22 -12.05
C SER A 34 13.65 -5.11 -11.08
N VAL A 35 14.80 -5.23 -10.40
CA VAL A 35 15.26 -4.21 -9.43
C VAL A 35 15.58 -2.89 -10.13
N GLU A 36 16.23 -2.92 -11.29
CA GLU A 36 16.54 -1.70 -12.07
C GLU A 36 15.28 -0.97 -12.54
N PHE A 37 14.27 -1.71 -13.02
CA PHE A 37 12.98 -1.14 -13.41
C PHE A 37 12.35 -0.33 -12.26
N PHE A 38 12.23 -0.92 -11.07
CA PHE A 38 11.64 -0.21 -9.93
C PHE A 38 12.50 0.97 -9.46
N LYS A 39 13.83 0.86 -9.52
CA LYS A 39 14.74 1.97 -9.18
C LYS A 39 14.55 3.16 -10.12
N GLN A 40 14.32 2.94 -11.41
CA GLN A 40 14.08 4.02 -12.37
C GLN A 40 12.77 4.75 -12.08
N ILE A 41 11.68 4.01 -11.86
CA ILE A 41 10.37 4.61 -11.56
C ILE A 41 10.38 5.34 -10.21
N ALA A 42 11.04 4.77 -9.21
CA ALA A 42 11.20 5.35 -7.87
C ALA A 42 11.85 6.74 -7.88
N LYS A 43 12.86 6.95 -8.75
CA LYS A 43 13.51 8.26 -8.93
C LYS A 43 12.51 9.32 -9.39
N ASN A 44 11.65 8.97 -10.35
CA ASN A 44 10.67 9.90 -10.92
C ASN A 44 9.56 10.26 -9.92
N HIS A 45 9.18 9.31 -9.06
CA HIS A 45 8.05 9.45 -8.13
C HIS A 45 8.48 9.76 -6.68
N LYS A 46 9.78 10.06 -6.45
CA LYS A 46 10.36 10.36 -5.13
C LYS A 46 9.91 9.38 -4.04
N THR A 47 9.86 8.09 -4.37
CA THR A 47 9.33 7.03 -3.49
C THR A 47 10.36 5.89 -3.40
N PRO A 48 10.56 5.24 -2.24
CA PRO A 48 11.45 4.08 -2.15
C PRO A 48 10.98 2.94 -3.04
N TYR A 49 11.88 2.39 -3.86
CA TYR A 49 11.56 1.28 -4.78
C TYR A 49 11.04 0.03 -4.05
N GLN A 50 11.48 -0.21 -2.80
CA GLN A 50 10.98 -1.32 -1.99
C GLN A 50 9.47 -1.20 -1.71
N LYS A 51 8.94 0.02 -1.57
CA LYS A 51 7.50 0.25 -1.36
C LYS A 51 6.70 -0.17 -2.59
N MET A 52 7.26 0.05 -3.79
CA MET A 52 6.64 -0.38 -5.03
C MET A 52 6.62 -1.91 -5.16
N ILE A 53 7.73 -2.57 -4.83
CA ILE A 53 7.82 -4.04 -4.83
C ILE A 53 6.80 -4.62 -3.84
N ARG A 54 6.72 -4.08 -2.61
CA ARG A 54 5.75 -4.54 -1.61
C ARG A 54 4.31 -4.41 -2.14
N ARG A 55 3.94 -3.24 -2.66
CA ARG A 55 2.60 -3.01 -3.23
C ARG A 55 2.29 -3.97 -4.38
N LEU A 56 3.26 -4.28 -5.22
CA LEU A 56 3.05 -5.26 -6.30
C LEU A 56 2.71 -6.64 -5.74
N LEU A 57 3.40 -7.09 -4.69
CA LEU A 57 3.12 -8.36 -4.03
C LEU A 57 1.73 -8.35 -3.37
N ASP A 58 1.40 -7.28 -2.64
CA ASP A 58 0.08 -7.13 -2.00
C ASP A 58 -1.04 -7.17 -3.04
N GLU A 59 -0.86 -6.46 -4.16
CA GLU A 59 -1.82 -6.43 -5.28
C GLU A 59 -1.97 -7.78 -5.96
N TYR A 60 -0.86 -8.49 -6.17
CA TYR A 60 -0.89 -9.84 -6.73
C TYR A 60 -1.69 -10.77 -5.82
N VAL A 61 -1.41 -10.75 -4.52
CA VAL A 61 -2.10 -11.57 -3.53
C VAL A 61 -3.59 -11.22 -3.47
N ARG A 62 -3.94 -9.93 -3.40
CA ARG A 62 -5.33 -9.45 -3.39
C ARG A 62 -6.15 -9.97 -4.57
N ARG A 63 -5.54 -10.03 -5.76
CA ARG A 63 -6.19 -10.54 -6.98
C ARG A 63 -6.41 -12.05 -6.97
N HIS A 64 -5.63 -12.80 -6.20
CA HIS A 64 -5.70 -14.27 -6.17
C HIS A 64 -6.30 -14.83 -4.88
N GLN A 65 -6.42 -14.02 -3.82
CA GLN A 65 -7.09 -14.36 -2.56
C GLN A 65 -8.56 -13.89 -2.53
N GLY A 66 -9.03 -13.19 -3.57
CA GLY A 66 -10.45 -12.86 -3.78
C GLY A 66 -11.24 -14.00 -4.42
N SER A 67 -11.20 -15.20 -3.84
CA SER A 67 -12.15 -16.31 -4.07
C SER A 67 -12.82 -16.68 -2.76
#